data_AF-A0A1L5F2S4-F1
#
_entry.id   AF-A0A1L5F2S4-F1
#
_cell.length_a   1.000
_cell.length_b   1.000
_cell.length_c   1.000
_cell.angle_alpha   90.00
_cell.angle_beta   90.00
_cell.angle_gamma   90.00
#
_symmetry.space_group_name_H-M   'P 1'
#
loop_
_entity.id
_entity.type
_entity.pdbx_description
1 polymer ?
#
loop_
_entity_poly.entity_id
_entity_poly.type
_entity_poly.pdbx_seq_one_letter_code
_entity_poly.pdbx_strand_id
1 'polypeptide(L)'
;MDIGDRIKKIREEKGLSTYKLADIISNNGFKISQSAISKIENGNKKLDIDTIKEISKALGVPVTELIENSEIFGRRLGQLIKDRNTNRDNLAKSIGISIEEILQFEGGKEPDITTLNKIAMFFDVTTNYLIGKSNFQT
;
A
#
# COMPACT_ATOMS: atom_id res chain seq x y z
N MET A 1 -8.50 -13.29 -1.82
CA MET A 1 -9.46 -12.27 -1.36
C MET A 1 -8.80 -10.94 -1.58
N ASP A 2 -9.33 -10.16 -2.53
CA ASP A 2 -8.75 -8.87 -2.91
C ASP A 2 -8.88 -7.86 -1.77
N ILE A 3 -8.08 -6.79 -1.80
CA ILE A 3 -8.19 -5.68 -0.84
C ILE A 3 -9.62 -5.12 -0.79
N GLY A 4 -10.31 -5.03 -1.94
CA GLY A 4 -11.70 -4.58 -2.01
C GLY A 4 -12.65 -5.46 -1.18
N ASP A 5 -12.50 -6.78 -1.29
CA ASP A 5 -13.30 -7.74 -0.52
C ASP A 5 -13.04 -7.59 0.98
N ARG A 6 -11.78 -7.34 1.38
CA ARG A 6 -11.39 -7.17 2.80
C ARG A 6 -11.99 -5.93 3.39
N ILE A 7 -11.90 -4.82 2.66
CA ILE A 7 -12.53 -3.55 3.05
C ILE A 7 -14.04 -3.74 3.22
N LYS A 8 -14.69 -4.38 2.26
CA LYS A 8 -16.14 -4.65 2.31
C LYS A 8 -16.53 -5.44 3.54
N LYS A 9 -15.83 -6.55 3.79
CA LYS A 9 -16.09 -7.43 4.94
C LYS A 9 -15.97 -6.68 6.27
N ILE A 10 -14.84 -5.99 6.49
CA ILE A 10 -14.58 -5.24 7.73
C ILE A 10 -15.58 -4.10 7.92
N ARG A 11 -15.96 -3.42 6.82
CA ARG A 11 -16.98 -2.37 6.84
C ARG A 11 -18.33 -2.92 7.33
N GLU A 12 -18.74 -4.07 6.79
CA GLU A 12 -20.01 -4.72 7.14
C GLU A 12 -20.03 -5.25 8.58
N GLU A 13 -18.92 -5.83 9.05
CA GLU A 13 -18.74 -6.25 10.45
C GLU A 13 -18.87 -5.06 11.43
N LYS A 14 -18.47 -3.86 11.00
CA LYS A 14 -18.63 -2.62 11.77
C LYS A 14 -19.99 -1.94 11.58
N GLY A 15 -20.91 -2.55 10.84
CA GLY A 15 -22.25 -2.01 10.60
C GLY A 15 -22.26 -0.72 9.78
N LEU A 16 -21.20 -0.42 9.03
CA LEU A 16 -21.07 0.81 8.26
C LEU A 16 -21.65 0.62 6.85
N SER A 17 -22.45 1.57 6.38
CA SER A 17 -22.79 1.65 4.95
C SER A 17 -21.64 2.24 4.14
N THR A 18 -21.61 2.01 2.84
CA THR A 18 -20.62 2.64 1.93
C THR A 18 -20.69 4.17 1.98
N TYR A 19 -21.90 4.72 2.18
CA TYR A 19 -22.10 6.15 2.43
C TYR A 19 -21.44 6.59 3.74
N LYS A 20 -21.67 5.85 4.83
CA LYS A 20 -21.13 6.23 6.15
C LYS A 20 -19.61 6.14 6.18
N LEU A 21 -19.02 5.15 5.51
CA LEU A 21 -17.56 5.07 5.38
C LEU A 21 -17.01 6.28 4.59
N ALA A 22 -17.63 6.65 3.47
CA ALA A 22 -17.22 7.82 2.70
C ALA A 22 -17.34 9.13 3.49
N ASP A 23 -18.40 9.27 4.30
CA ASP A 23 -18.62 10.39 5.22
C ASP A 23 -17.51 10.50 6.27
N ILE A 24 -17.15 9.39 6.94
CA ILE A 24 -16.05 9.35 7.92
C ILE A 24 -14.73 9.76 7.28
N ILE A 25 -14.42 9.24 6.08
CA ILE A 25 -13.18 9.57 5.36
C ILE A 25 -13.17 11.05 4.95
N SER A 26 -14.31 11.56 4.46
CA SER A 26 -14.44 12.98 4.07
C SER A 26 -14.29 13.93 5.25
N ASN A 27 -14.79 13.55 6.43
CA ASN A 27 -14.63 14.33 7.67
C ASN A 27 -13.18 14.39 8.16
N ASN A 28 -12.32 13.45 7.75
CA ASN A 28 -10.87 13.51 8.00
C ASN A 28 -10.11 14.41 7.01
N GLY A 29 -10.82 15.12 6.12
CA GLY A 29 -10.23 16.00 5.10
C GLY A 29 -9.86 15.30 3.79
N PHE A 30 -10.11 13.99 3.67
CA PHE A 30 -9.83 13.23 2.44
C PHE A 30 -11.09 13.10 1.57
N LYS A 31 -11.11 13.77 0.43
CA LYS A 31 -12.29 13.78 -0.46
C LYS A 31 -12.49 12.42 -1.13
N ILE A 32 -13.54 11.69 -0.73
CA ILE A 32 -13.94 10.44 -1.38
C ILE A 32 -15.47 10.34 -1.46
N SER A 33 -15.99 9.86 -2.60
CA SER A 33 -17.43 9.65 -2.78
C SER A 33 -17.84 8.24 -2.38
N GLN A 34 -19.11 8.05 -2.02
CA GLN A 34 -19.71 6.72 -1.82
C GLN A 34 -19.52 5.83 -3.07
N SER A 35 -19.63 6.39 -4.27
CA SER A 35 -19.43 5.66 -5.51
C SER A 35 -17.98 5.20 -5.70
N ALA A 36 -17.00 5.94 -5.19
CA ALA A 36 -15.61 5.52 -5.19
C ALA A 36 -15.39 4.32 -4.25
N ILE A 37 -15.98 4.35 -3.06
CA ILE A 37 -15.95 3.22 -2.11
C ILE A 37 -16.57 1.96 -2.74
N SER A 38 -17.73 2.10 -3.38
CA SER A 38 -18.37 0.95 -4.04
C SER A 38 -17.52 0.37 -5.18
N LYS A 39 -16.84 1.22 -5.97
CA LYS A 39 -15.91 0.74 -7.02
C LYS A 39 -14.70 0.02 -6.44
N ILE A 40 -14.16 0.53 -5.32
CA ILE A 40 -13.05 -0.08 -4.58
C ILE A 40 -13.44 -1.49 -4.11
N GLU A 41 -14.60 -1.64 -3.47
CA GLU A 41 -15.06 -2.93 -2.95
C GLU A 41 -15.36 -3.96 -4.03
N ASN A 42 -15.63 -3.52 -5.26
CA ASN A 42 -15.90 -4.38 -6.40
C ASN A 42 -14.66 -4.62 -7.29
N GLY A 43 -13.44 -4.36 -6.78
CA GLY A 43 -12.18 -4.70 -7.45
C GLY A 43 -11.79 -3.79 -8.63
N ASN A 44 -12.47 -2.66 -8.83
CA ASN A 44 -12.32 -1.84 -10.05
C ASN A 44 -11.22 -0.75 -9.96
N LYS A 45 -10.33 -0.79 -8.96
CA LYS A 45 -9.26 0.22 -8.84
C LYS A 45 -8.04 -0.25 -8.01
N LYS A 46 -6.83 -0.12 -8.56
CA LYS A 46 -5.59 -0.20 -7.78
C LYS A 46 -5.55 0.98 -6.81
N LEU A 47 -5.71 0.72 -5.51
CA LEU A 47 -5.68 1.76 -4.48
C LEU A 47 -4.27 2.29 -4.24
N ASP A 48 -4.15 3.61 -4.12
CA ASP A 48 -2.93 4.25 -3.63
C ASP A 48 -2.80 4.05 -2.10
N ILE A 49 -1.58 4.22 -1.59
CA ILE A 49 -1.28 4.00 -0.17
C ILE A 49 -2.07 4.98 0.71
N ASP A 50 -2.27 6.21 0.25
CA ASP A 50 -2.94 7.25 1.04
C ASP A 50 -4.43 6.95 1.22
N THR A 51 -5.12 6.50 0.16
CA THR A 51 -6.51 6.03 0.26
C THR A 51 -6.61 4.83 1.21
N ILE A 52 -5.67 3.88 1.15
CA ILE A 52 -5.67 2.70 2.05
C ILE A 52 -5.50 3.14 3.50
N LYS A 53 -4.59 4.08 3.78
CA LYS A 53 -4.39 4.63 5.12
C LYS A 53 -5.65 5.31 5.64
N GLU A 54 -6.31 6.11 4.82
CA GLU A 54 -7.55 6.79 5.22
C GLU A 54 -8.70 5.81 5.45
N ILE A 55 -8.81 4.76 4.64
CA ILE A 55 -9.78 3.67 4.86
C ILE A 55 -9.46 2.92 6.15
N SER A 56 -8.19 2.55 6.39
CA SER A 56 -7.73 1.90 7.61
C SER A 56 -8.04 2.75 8.85
N LYS A 57 -7.78 4.05 8.80
CA LYS A 57 -8.10 5.01 9.85
C LYS A 57 -9.61 5.12 10.09
N ALA A 58 -10.40 5.23 9.03
CA ALA A 58 -11.87 5.32 9.11
C ALA A 58 -12.51 4.03 9.63
N LEU A 59 -11.96 2.88 9.26
CA LEU A 59 -12.37 1.59 9.80
C LEU A 59 -11.78 1.34 11.20
N GLY A 60 -10.78 2.10 11.67
CA GLY A 60 -10.15 1.88 12.97
C GLY A 60 -9.47 0.50 13.06
N VAL A 61 -8.83 0.06 11.98
CA VAL A 61 -8.06 -1.19 11.92
C VAL A 61 -6.67 -0.91 11.38
N PRO A 62 -5.64 -1.69 11.74
CA PRO A 62 -4.32 -1.59 11.12
C PRO A 62 -4.39 -1.79 9.60
N VAL A 63 -3.50 -1.13 8.85
CA VAL A 63 -3.38 -1.31 7.38
C VAL A 63 -3.11 -2.79 7.03
N THR A 64 -2.41 -3.51 7.90
CA THR A 64 -2.12 -4.95 7.74
C THR A 64 -3.35 -5.85 7.78
N GLU A 65 -4.49 -5.38 8.32
CA GLU A 65 -5.78 -6.10 8.23
C GLU A 65 -6.40 -5.97 6.83
N LEU A 66 -6.08 -4.86 6.13
CA LEU A 66 -6.59 -4.60 4.79
C LEU A 66 -5.71 -5.24 3.71
N ILE A 67 -4.40 -5.31 3.93
CA ILE A 67 -3.42 -5.80 2.94
C ILE A 67 -2.31 -6.64 3.59
N GLU A 68 -1.80 -7.59 2.82
CA GLU A 68 -0.65 -8.41 3.22
C GLU A 68 0.66 -7.60 3.17
N ASN A 69 1.66 -8.00 3.96
CA ASN A 69 2.95 -7.30 4.04
C ASN A 69 3.67 -7.24 2.68
N SER A 70 3.54 -8.30 1.87
CA SER A 70 4.06 -8.39 0.51
C SER A 70 3.45 -7.32 -0.41
N GLU A 71 2.16 -7.03 -0.28
CA GLU A 71 1.50 -5.94 -1.00
C GLU A 71 1.95 -4.56 -0.50
N ILE A 72 2.15 -4.39 0.81
CA ILE A 72 2.67 -3.13 1.38
C ILE A 72 4.05 -2.83 0.80
N PHE A 73 4.91 -3.84 0.78
CA PHE A 73 6.26 -3.73 0.23
C PHE A 73 6.24 -3.29 -1.22
N GLY A 74 5.51 -3.99 -2.10
CA GLY A 74 5.45 -3.65 -3.50
C GLY A 74 4.93 -2.24 -3.76
N ARG A 75 3.91 -1.80 -3.01
CA ARG A 75 3.36 -0.44 -3.11
C ARG A 75 4.36 0.62 -2.62
N ARG A 76 5.01 0.40 -1.47
CA ARG A 76 6.00 1.34 -0.91
C ARG A 76 7.23 1.47 -1.81
N LEU A 77 7.68 0.35 -2.39
CA LEU A 77 8.75 0.35 -3.38
C LEU A 77 8.40 1.22 -4.58
N GLY A 78 7.23 1.00 -5.19
CA GLY A 78 6.78 1.80 -6.33
C GLY A 78 6.57 3.28 -6.00
N GLN A 79 6.18 3.60 -4.77
CA GLN A 79 6.07 4.98 -4.30
C GLN A 79 7.46 5.62 -4.13
N LEU A 80 8.41 4.95 -3.48
CA LEU A 80 9.78 5.44 -3.31
C LEU A 80 10.48 5.71 -4.65
N ILE A 81 10.28 4.84 -5.65
CA ILE A 81 10.85 5.05 -7.00
C ILE A 81 10.35 6.38 -7.59
N LYS A 82 9.06 6.68 -7.44
CA LYS A 82 8.46 7.93 -7.92
C LYS A 82 8.92 9.14 -7.10
N ASP A 83 8.85 9.04 -5.79
CA ASP A 83 9.12 10.14 -4.86
C ASP A 83 10.59 10.57 -4.86
N ARG A 84 11.50 9.64 -5.16
CA ARG A 84 12.95 9.90 -5.23
C ARG A 84 13.43 10.25 -6.63
N ASN A 85 12.51 10.54 -7.55
CA ASN A 85 12.79 10.91 -8.94
C ASN A 85 13.77 9.96 -9.64
N THR A 86 13.64 8.67 -9.36
CA THR A 86 14.46 7.61 -9.95
C THR A 86 13.59 6.72 -10.84
N ASN A 87 14.16 5.66 -11.39
CA ASN A 87 13.44 4.68 -12.19
C ASN A 87 13.88 3.26 -11.82
N ARG A 88 13.12 2.27 -12.31
CA ARG A 88 13.37 0.85 -12.03
C ARG A 88 14.75 0.40 -12.51
N ASP A 89 15.20 0.89 -13.67
CA ASP A 89 16.50 0.54 -14.25
C ASP A 89 17.66 1.02 -13.36
N ASN A 90 17.59 2.26 -12.85
CA ASN A 90 18.59 2.80 -11.93
C ASN A 90 18.63 2.02 -10.61
N LEU A 91 17.46 1.70 -10.04
CA LEU A 91 17.38 0.88 -8.84
C LEU A 91 17.99 -0.51 -9.09
N ALA A 92 17.59 -1.18 -10.18
CA ALA A 92 18.07 -2.51 -10.58
C ALA A 92 19.59 -2.54 -10.68
N LYS A 93 20.17 -1.58 -11.42
CA LYS A 93 21.62 -1.43 -11.57
C LYS A 93 22.31 -1.18 -10.24
N SER A 94 21.74 -0.35 -9.37
CA SER A 94 22.36 0.01 -8.10
C SER A 94 22.41 -1.15 -7.10
N ILE A 95 21.41 -2.04 -7.11
CA ILE A 95 21.35 -3.17 -6.15
C ILE A 95 21.76 -4.52 -6.77
N GLY A 96 22.00 -4.53 -8.09
CA GLY A 96 22.51 -5.68 -8.85
C GLY A 96 21.44 -6.74 -9.14
N ILE A 97 20.22 -6.33 -9.49
CA ILE A 97 19.11 -7.23 -9.86
C ILE A 97 18.50 -6.83 -11.21
N SER A 98 17.60 -7.65 -11.73
CA SER A 98 16.87 -7.34 -12.97
C SER A 98 15.70 -6.35 -12.77
N ILE A 99 15.30 -5.67 -13.83
CA ILE A 99 14.10 -4.81 -13.82
C ILE A 99 12.85 -5.67 -13.60
N GLU A 100 12.85 -6.88 -14.15
CA GLU A 100 11.79 -7.87 -13.98
C GLU A 100 11.59 -8.25 -12.52
N GLU A 101 12.67 -8.42 -11.75
CA GLU A 101 12.58 -8.67 -10.30
C GLU A 101 11.93 -7.50 -9.56
N ILE A 102 12.26 -6.25 -9.92
CA ILE A 102 11.60 -5.07 -9.33
C ILE A 102 10.11 -5.05 -9.65
N LEU A 103 9.73 -5.37 -10.89
CA LEU A 103 8.31 -5.45 -11.27
C LEU A 103 7.57 -6.56 -10.51
N GLN A 104 8.22 -7.71 -10.30
CA GLN A 104 7.66 -8.79 -9.48
C GLN A 104 7.48 -8.33 -8.03
N PHE A 105 8.45 -7.62 -7.47
CA PHE A 105 8.38 -7.04 -6.13
C PHE A 105 7.22 -6.03 -5.99
N GLU A 106 7.08 -5.11 -6.95
CA GLU A 106 5.93 -4.19 -7.01
C GLU A 106 4.59 -4.92 -7.18
N GLY A 107 4.61 -6.13 -7.73
CA GLY A 107 3.47 -7.03 -7.88
C GLY A 107 3.17 -7.90 -6.66
N GLY A 108 3.93 -7.79 -5.57
CA GLY A 108 3.71 -8.52 -4.32
C GLY A 108 4.59 -9.76 -4.14
N LYS A 109 5.63 -9.96 -4.96
CA LYS A 109 6.67 -10.94 -4.66
C LYS A 109 7.51 -10.45 -3.47
N GLU A 110 7.77 -11.31 -2.50
CA GLU A 110 8.65 -10.99 -1.39
C GLU A 110 10.13 -11.06 -1.81
N PRO A 111 10.95 -10.05 -1.46
CA PRO A 111 12.38 -10.10 -1.66
C PRO A 111 13.04 -10.96 -0.57
N ASP A 112 14.24 -11.47 -0.86
CA ASP A 112 15.07 -12.01 0.21
C ASP A 112 15.61 -10.90 1.12
N ILE A 113 16.14 -11.29 2.29
CA ILE A 113 16.66 -10.35 3.29
C ILE A 113 17.77 -9.47 2.71
N THR A 114 18.63 -10.04 1.86
CA THR A 114 19.75 -9.35 1.24
C THR A 114 19.27 -8.23 0.32
N THR A 115 18.30 -8.53 -0.54
CA THR A 115 17.70 -7.59 -1.49
C THR A 115 16.89 -6.53 -0.76
N LEU A 116 16.12 -6.92 0.26
CA LEU A 116 15.37 -6.00 1.09
C LEU A 116 16.29 -4.95 1.76
N ASN A 117 17.43 -5.39 2.31
CA ASN A 117 18.42 -4.51 2.91
C ASN A 117 19.05 -3.56 1.88
N LYS A 118 19.37 -4.06 0.69
CA LYS A 118 19.92 -3.21 -0.38
C LYS A 118 18.93 -2.13 -0.82
N ILE A 119 17.65 -2.47 -0.95
CA ILE A 119 16.59 -1.50 -1.29
C ILE A 119 16.44 -0.47 -0.18
N ALA A 120 16.44 -0.89 1.09
CA ALA A 120 16.39 -0.02 2.25
C ALA A 120 17.55 0.99 2.26
N MET A 121 18.78 0.52 2.04
CA MET A 121 19.98 1.35 1.96
C MET A 121 19.93 2.32 0.76
N PHE A 122 19.47 1.87 -0.40
CA PHE A 122 19.38 2.71 -1.60
C PHE A 122 18.45 3.91 -1.40
N PHE A 123 17.32 3.72 -0.70
CA PHE A 123 16.33 4.77 -0.48
C PHE A 123 16.50 5.54 0.84
N ASP A 124 17.50 5.16 1.64
CA ASP A 124 17.74 5.66 3.00
C ASP A 124 16.49 5.51 3.90
N VAL A 125 15.95 4.29 3.94
CA VAL A 125 14.77 3.93 4.75
C VAL A 125 15.02 2.64 5.53
N THR A 126 14.21 2.35 6.54
CA THR A 126 14.27 1.10 7.29
C THR A 126 13.59 -0.06 6.55
N THR A 127 14.05 -1.29 6.78
CA THR A 127 13.35 -2.49 6.30
C THR A 127 11.95 -2.62 6.92
N ASN A 128 11.79 -2.19 8.17
CA ASN A 128 10.48 -2.10 8.85
C ASN A 128 9.52 -1.17 8.10
N TYR A 129 10.01 -0.05 7.59
CA TYR A 129 9.24 0.78 6.68
C TYR A 129 8.95 0.06 5.36
N LEU A 130 9.88 -0.66 4.76
CA LEU A 130 9.57 -1.32 3.49
C LEU A 130 8.44 -2.37 3.65
N ILE A 131 8.45 -3.16 4.72
CA ILE A 131 7.51 -4.30 4.88
C ILE A 131 6.22 -3.97 5.64
N GLY A 132 5.96 -2.71 5.99
CA GLY A 132 4.71 -2.34 6.67
C GLY A 132 4.72 -2.38 8.20
N LYS A 133 5.85 -2.71 8.84
CA LYS A 133 5.97 -2.74 10.31
C LYS A 133 6.11 -1.37 10.96
N SER A 134 6.54 -0.36 10.20
CA SER A 134 6.61 1.04 10.64
C SER A 134 6.00 1.96 9.58
N ASN A 135 5.44 3.09 10.01
CA ASN A 135 5.02 4.17 9.10
C ASN A 135 6.10 5.24 8.92
N PHE A 136 7.15 5.20 9.73
CA PHE A 136 8.28 6.11 9.66
C PHE A 136 9.38 5.51 8.78
N GLN A 137 9.86 6.31 7.83
CA GLN A 137 10.95 5.91 6.94
C GLN A 137 12.25 5.66 7.71
N THR A 138 12.48 6.40 8.79
CA THR A 138 13.68 6.37 9.65
C THR A 138 13.30 6.33 11.13
#